data_AF-A0A7W1A106-F1
#
_entry.id   AF-A0A7W1A106-F1
#
_cell.length_a   1.000
_cell.length_b   1.000
_cell.length_c   1.000
_cell.angle_alpha   90.00
_cell.angle_beta   90.00
_cell.angle_gamma   90.00
#
_symmetry.space_group_name_H-M   'P 1'
#
loop_
_entity.id
_entity.type
_entity.pdbx_description
1 polymer ?
#
loop_
_entity_poly.entity_id
_entity_poly.type
_entity_poly.pdbx_seq_one_letter_code
_entity_poly.pdbx_strand_id
1 'polypeptide(L)'
;MRFPGLVLLVLAVCARVAAAGNDGIVIESYTGKRPDDAGKAIAPLLRELAQRGFQTDSQVGTKFEDRVSRHAGGAADLPASFGTEVEKGTKAWASGRFEDAVGILSPLTEAARVANGAFIGNAKLRDTLLRALVVLGLSQQRLGDPAAATTAFAELIRTFPDATVARSTYGPEAAQLFEQTRKTLASEARGRLLIKLADEQTEVYIDERLERRGSTVKQLIPGDYRINAQLGAQRSRTHRVTVRPGDDITLTIDPVFDAAVHTTGWSGFAFQTAAERERLESAYAAMFAKAIDGTAVVVISVDSVRSTRAIVGSLVLLNGKEIRRASLALDPPPSSERVEALAKFLAGEKVTAGIDVELDGAIPVLTGGNSGTGTGTGTGTPAPRDTDTKPRWIGWPIITGVVAAGAIGTGAYLLSKDGTCKDGSDDPLRCPDLYENKPPGWGAIAGGAVFAGITVYLIVTRPSPAKKTQAFVAPAGDGAIAGVSGRW
;
A
#
# COMPACT_ATOMS: atom_id res chain seq x y z
N MET A 1 21.48 38.90 -48.40
CA MET A 1 21.88 38.13 -47.21
C MET A 1 20.96 38.50 -46.06
N ARG A 2 20.03 37.63 -45.68
CA ARG A 2 19.08 37.82 -44.57
C ARG A 2 19.08 36.53 -43.74
N PHE A 3 19.40 36.65 -42.45
CA PHE A 3 19.33 35.54 -41.49
C PHE A 3 17.86 35.20 -41.20
N PRO A 4 17.47 33.91 -41.15
CA PRO A 4 16.16 33.53 -40.63
C PRO A 4 16.18 33.62 -39.10
N GLY A 5 15.17 34.29 -38.55
CA GLY A 5 14.97 34.47 -37.12
C GLY A 5 14.67 33.15 -36.43
N LEU A 6 15.46 32.84 -35.40
CA LEU A 6 15.22 31.81 -34.42
C LEU A 6 14.01 32.23 -33.56
N VAL A 7 12.84 31.64 -33.83
CA VAL A 7 11.67 31.79 -32.97
C VAL A 7 11.88 30.92 -31.73
N LEU A 8 12.24 31.58 -30.63
CA LEU A 8 12.31 30.97 -29.31
C LEU A 8 10.89 30.70 -28.83
N LEU A 9 10.37 29.50 -29.11
CA LEU A 9 9.09 29.04 -28.56
C LEU A 9 9.29 28.75 -27.07
N VAL A 10 9.07 29.75 -26.22
CA VAL A 10 8.95 29.57 -24.78
C VAL A 10 7.67 28.77 -24.55
N LEU A 11 7.80 27.45 -24.49
CA LEU A 11 6.78 26.53 -23.99
C LEU A 11 6.57 26.89 -22.52
N ALA A 12 5.62 27.79 -22.27
CA ALA A 12 5.03 27.99 -20.98
C ALA A 12 4.32 26.68 -20.61
N VAL A 13 5.08 25.74 -20.03
CA VAL A 13 4.55 24.67 -19.19
C VAL A 13 4.01 25.39 -17.95
N CYS A 14 2.90 26.09 -18.11
CA CYS A 14 1.99 26.33 -17.02
C CYS A 14 1.57 24.93 -16.61
N ALA A 15 2.24 24.39 -15.61
CA ALA A 15 1.81 23.25 -14.85
C ALA A 15 0.41 23.61 -14.33
N ARG A 16 -0.61 23.32 -15.15
CA ARG A 16 -1.88 22.86 -14.64
C ARG A 16 -1.49 21.60 -13.87
N VAL A 17 -1.08 21.78 -12.62
CA VAL A 17 -1.41 20.83 -11.57
C VAL A 17 -2.92 20.77 -11.71
N ALA A 18 -3.37 19.81 -12.52
CA ALA A 18 -4.77 19.61 -12.80
C ALA A 18 -5.39 19.59 -11.41
N ALA A 19 -6.32 20.52 -11.16
CA ALA A 19 -7.23 20.39 -10.04
C ALA A 19 -7.59 18.92 -10.02
N ALA A 20 -7.27 18.23 -8.90
CA ALA A 20 -7.53 16.81 -8.79
C ALA A 20 -8.91 16.58 -9.40
N GLY A 21 -8.99 15.77 -10.45
CA GLY A 21 -10.28 15.51 -11.08
C GLY A 21 -11.26 14.98 -10.02
N ASN A 22 -12.50 14.71 -10.41
CA ASN A 22 -13.53 14.15 -9.51
C ASN A 22 -13.19 12.74 -8.94
N ASP A 23 -11.91 12.35 -8.95
CA ASP A 23 -11.31 11.06 -8.59
C ASP A 23 -10.26 11.19 -7.47
N GLY A 24 -10.14 12.35 -6.83
CA GLY A 24 -9.39 12.48 -5.58
C GLY A 24 -10.09 11.74 -4.44
N ILE A 25 -9.34 11.10 -3.54
CA ILE A 25 -9.91 10.42 -2.36
C ILE A 25 -9.46 11.10 -1.07
N VAL A 26 -10.25 10.96 -0.02
CA VAL A 26 -9.87 11.35 1.35
C VAL A 26 -9.80 10.11 2.23
N ILE A 27 -8.71 9.99 2.97
CA ILE A 27 -8.53 8.93 3.97
C ILE A 27 -8.08 9.53 5.29
N GLU A 28 -8.34 8.81 6.38
CA GLU A 28 -7.85 9.19 7.70
C GLU A 28 -6.55 8.45 8.05
N SER A 29 -5.76 8.97 9.00
CA SER A 29 -4.55 8.30 9.45
C SER A 29 -4.27 8.58 10.92
N TYR A 30 -4.05 7.53 11.70
CA TYR A 30 -3.86 7.61 13.15
C TYR A 30 -2.72 6.73 13.62
N THR A 31 -2.12 7.13 14.75
CA THR A 31 -1.27 6.24 15.55
C THR A 31 -2.13 5.62 16.65
N GLY A 32 -2.24 4.30 16.67
CA GLY A 32 -3.08 3.56 17.61
C GLY A 32 -4.58 3.70 17.30
N LYS A 33 -5.40 3.84 18.35
CA LYS A 33 -6.86 3.94 18.23
C LYS A 33 -7.23 5.34 17.70
N ARG A 34 -8.12 5.38 16.70
CA ARG A 34 -8.78 6.61 16.26
C ARG A 34 -9.50 7.28 17.46
N PRO A 35 -9.30 8.59 17.71
CA PRO A 35 -10.02 9.30 18.78
C PRO A 35 -11.54 9.22 18.59
N ASP A 36 -12.28 9.01 19.68
CA ASP A 36 -13.73 8.73 19.62
C ASP A 36 -14.54 9.89 19.00
N ASP A 37 -14.08 11.12 19.17
CA ASP A 37 -14.71 12.33 18.64
C ASP A 37 -14.08 12.82 17.32
N ALA A 38 -13.11 12.10 16.75
CA ALA A 38 -12.45 12.47 15.50
C ALA A 38 -13.46 12.67 14.37
N GLY A 39 -14.46 11.79 14.26
CA GLY A 39 -15.52 11.91 13.26
C GLY A 39 -16.30 13.22 13.35
N LYS A 40 -16.60 13.70 14.56
CA LYS A 40 -17.26 15.00 14.77
C LYS A 40 -16.33 16.16 14.41
N ALA A 41 -15.05 16.05 14.77
CA ALA A 41 -14.05 17.08 14.50
C ALA A 41 -13.80 17.29 13.00
N ILE A 42 -13.68 16.21 12.22
CA ILE A 42 -13.32 16.28 10.79
C ILE A 42 -14.53 16.38 9.84
N ALA A 43 -15.75 16.08 10.30
CA ALA A 43 -16.95 16.09 9.44
C ALA A 43 -17.17 17.41 8.65
N PRO A 44 -16.91 18.62 9.21
CA PRO A 44 -16.95 19.84 8.43
C PRO A 44 -15.97 19.85 7.26
N LEU A 45 -14.72 19.39 7.48
CA LEU A 45 -13.68 19.34 6.45
C LEU A 45 -14.01 18.32 5.37
N LEU A 46 -14.51 17.14 5.73
CA LEU A 46 -14.94 16.11 4.78
C LEU A 46 -16.04 16.63 3.85
N ARG A 47 -17.03 17.35 4.38
CA ARG A 47 -18.10 17.96 3.55
C ARG A 47 -17.55 18.96 2.55
N GLU A 48 -16.60 19.80 2.95
CA GLU A 48 -15.97 20.78 2.06
C GLU A 48 -15.13 20.11 0.96
N LEU A 49 -14.41 19.03 1.28
CA LEU A 49 -13.67 18.25 0.29
C LEU A 49 -14.60 17.51 -0.67
N ALA A 50 -15.71 16.95 -0.18
CA ALA A 50 -16.72 16.31 -1.01
C ALA A 50 -17.37 17.28 -2.01
N GLN A 51 -17.66 18.52 -1.59
CA GLN A 51 -18.15 19.57 -2.51
C GLN A 51 -17.16 19.91 -3.63
N ARG A 52 -15.87 19.60 -3.44
CA ARG A 52 -14.79 19.79 -4.42
C ARG A 52 -14.52 18.55 -5.26
N GLY A 53 -15.38 17.53 -5.18
CA GLY A 53 -15.28 16.32 -5.98
C GLY A 53 -14.38 15.23 -5.39
N PHE A 54 -13.92 15.37 -4.14
CA PHE A 54 -13.23 14.27 -3.47
C PHE A 54 -14.21 13.20 -2.99
N GLN A 55 -13.83 11.93 -3.12
CA GLN A 55 -14.55 10.80 -2.53
C GLN A 55 -14.19 10.70 -1.04
N THR A 56 -15.20 10.75 -0.17
CA THR A 56 -15.04 10.66 1.29
C THR A 56 -15.72 9.42 1.86
N ASP A 57 -15.48 9.15 3.14
CA ASP A 57 -16.25 8.22 3.96
C ASP A 57 -16.14 6.73 3.54
N SER A 58 -17.24 5.98 3.73
CA SER A 58 -17.31 4.53 3.55
C SER A 58 -17.17 4.10 2.09
N GLN A 59 -17.46 4.99 1.12
CA GLN A 59 -17.34 4.67 -0.31
C GLN A 59 -15.90 4.31 -0.69
N VAL A 60 -14.93 5.03 -0.11
CA VAL A 60 -13.50 4.79 -0.33
C VAL A 60 -13.11 3.39 0.20
N GLY A 61 -13.57 3.05 1.41
CA GLY A 61 -13.33 1.75 2.03
C GLY A 61 -13.98 0.60 1.27
N THR A 62 -15.24 0.73 0.85
CA THR A 62 -15.94 -0.27 0.03
C THR A 62 -15.23 -0.50 -1.31
N LYS A 63 -14.81 0.58 -1.99
CA LYS A 63 -14.06 0.47 -3.25
C LYS A 63 -12.74 -0.29 -3.06
N PHE A 64 -12.06 -0.07 -1.92
CA PHE A 64 -10.85 -0.81 -1.57
C PHE A 64 -11.16 -2.30 -1.29
N GLU A 65 -12.20 -2.58 -0.53
CA GLU A 65 -12.64 -3.95 -0.21
C GLU A 65 -13.07 -4.77 -1.42
N ASP A 66 -13.68 -4.13 -2.40
CA ASP A 66 -14.14 -4.80 -3.62
C ASP A 66 -13.01 -5.08 -4.62
N ARG A 67 -11.97 -4.24 -4.62
CA ARG A 67 -10.89 -4.32 -5.62
C ARG A 67 -9.59 -4.93 -5.13
N VAL A 68 -9.29 -4.75 -3.85
CA VAL A 68 -7.97 -5.04 -3.29
C VAL A 68 -8.10 -6.17 -2.27
N SER A 69 -8.61 -5.86 -1.09
CA SER A 69 -8.67 -6.83 0.00
C SER A 69 -9.69 -6.47 1.06
N ARG A 70 -10.33 -7.49 1.64
CA ARG A 70 -11.32 -7.36 2.71
C ARG A 70 -10.70 -7.63 4.07
N HIS A 71 -11.28 -7.07 5.12
CA HIS A 71 -10.91 -7.47 6.47
C HIS A 71 -11.06 -9.00 6.58
N ALA A 72 -10.03 -9.70 7.05
CA ALA A 72 -10.01 -11.15 7.08
C ALA A 72 -11.03 -11.75 8.07
N GLY A 73 -11.54 -10.91 8.98
CA GLY A 73 -12.41 -11.33 10.06
C GLY A 73 -11.69 -12.17 11.12
N GLY A 74 -12.19 -12.09 12.34
CA GLY A 74 -11.79 -12.92 13.46
C GLY A 74 -12.94 -13.80 13.94
N ALA A 75 -12.69 -14.50 15.05
CA ALA A 75 -13.73 -15.32 15.68
C ALA A 75 -14.96 -14.49 16.13
N ALA A 76 -14.80 -13.18 16.36
CA ALA A 76 -15.90 -12.28 16.69
C ALA A 76 -16.86 -12.00 15.52
N ASP A 77 -16.41 -12.23 14.28
CA ASP A 77 -17.21 -12.08 13.07
C ASP A 77 -17.99 -13.36 12.72
N LEU A 78 -17.73 -14.46 13.45
CA LEU A 78 -18.54 -15.67 13.39
C LEU A 78 -19.67 -15.61 14.43
N PRO A 79 -20.84 -16.21 14.15
CA PRO A 79 -21.82 -16.46 15.19
C PRO A 79 -21.17 -17.22 16.35
N ALA A 80 -21.36 -16.75 17.58
CA ALA A 80 -20.82 -17.43 18.77
C ALA A 80 -21.28 -18.89 18.86
N SER A 81 -22.43 -19.21 18.25
CA SER A 81 -23.02 -20.54 18.13
C SER A 81 -22.62 -21.31 16.85
N PHE A 82 -21.60 -20.89 16.09
CA PHE A 82 -21.25 -21.47 14.78
C PHE A 82 -21.22 -23.00 14.78
N GLY A 83 -20.49 -23.61 15.72
CA GLY A 83 -20.42 -25.08 15.84
C GLY A 83 -21.77 -25.73 16.16
N THR A 84 -22.54 -25.15 17.09
CA THR A 84 -23.86 -25.65 17.50
C THR A 84 -24.88 -25.53 16.37
N GLU A 85 -24.86 -24.44 15.59
CA GLU A 85 -25.77 -24.28 14.44
C GLU A 85 -25.38 -25.22 13.28
N VAL A 86 -24.08 -25.48 13.06
CA VAL A 86 -23.65 -26.53 12.10
C VAL A 86 -24.15 -27.91 12.53
N GLU A 87 -24.08 -28.24 13.81
CA GLU A 87 -24.64 -29.50 14.34
C GLU A 87 -26.16 -29.56 14.16
N LYS A 88 -26.87 -28.47 14.39
CA LYS A 88 -28.32 -28.37 14.17
C LYS A 88 -28.68 -28.59 12.70
N GLY A 89 -27.97 -27.95 11.77
CA GLY A 89 -28.13 -28.17 10.33
C GLY A 89 -27.84 -29.63 9.94
N THR A 90 -26.80 -30.23 10.53
CA THR A 90 -26.47 -31.65 10.35
C THR A 90 -27.59 -32.58 10.83
N LYS A 91 -28.18 -32.29 12.00
CA LYS A 91 -29.33 -33.05 12.53
C LYS A 91 -30.58 -32.89 11.66
N ALA A 92 -30.82 -31.70 11.10
CA ALA A 92 -31.93 -31.46 10.18
C ALA A 92 -31.79 -32.34 8.93
N TRP A 93 -30.60 -32.36 8.30
CA TRP A 93 -30.30 -33.24 7.18
C TRP A 93 -30.49 -34.72 7.52
N ALA A 94 -29.96 -35.18 8.66
CA ALA A 94 -30.10 -36.57 9.10
C ALA A 94 -31.56 -36.99 9.35
N SER A 95 -32.45 -36.02 9.60
CA SER A 95 -33.89 -36.22 9.80
C SER A 95 -34.70 -36.07 8.50
N GLY A 96 -34.05 -35.93 7.34
CA GLY A 96 -34.71 -35.71 6.06
C GLY A 96 -35.30 -34.31 5.86
N ARG A 97 -34.99 -33.35 6.75
CA ARG A 97 -35.43 -31.95 6.65
C ARG A 97 -34.38 -31.14 5.90
N PHE A 98 -34.33 -31.32 4.58
CA PHE A 98 -33.24 -30.79 3.75
C PHE A 98 -33.34 -29.27 3.57
N GLU A 99 -34.55 -28.71 3.45
CA GLU A 99 -34.79 -27.27 3.36
C GLU A 99 -34.29 -26.55 4.63
N ASP A 100 -34.60 -27.10 5.81
CA ASP A 100 -34.09 -26.59 7.09
C ASP A 100 -32.57 -26.64 7.15
N ALA A 101 -31.96 -27.75 6.71
CA ALA A 101 -30.52 -27.91 6.69
C ALA A 101 -29.85 -26.87 5.78
N VAL A 102 -30.38 -26.62 4.58
CA VAL A 102 -29.89 -25.58 3.67
C VAL A 102 -30.06 -24.19 4.29
N GLY A 103 -31.25 -23.90 4.85
CA GLY A 103 -31.55 -22.61 5.47
C GLY A 103 -30.65 -22.28 6.67
N ILE A 104 -30.16 -23.29 7.39
CA ILE A 104 -29.20 -23.13 8.48
C ILE A 104 -27.76 -23.06 7.94
N LEU A 105 -27.34 -24.01 7.10
CA LEU A 105 -25.93 -24.19 6.74
C LEU A 105 -25.44 -23.18 5.69
N SER A 106 -26.28 -22.76 4.75
CA SER A 106 -25.90 -21.79 3.72
C SER A 106 -25.35 -20.48 4.32
N PRO A 107 -26.10 -19.75 5.18
CA PRO A 107 -25.58 -18.51 5.76
C PRO A 107 -24.36 -18.72 6.66
N LEU A 108 -24.23 -19.89 7.31
CA LEU A 108 -23.03 -20.21 8.11
C LEU A 108 -21.78 -20.40 7.24
N THR A 109 -21.91 -21.07 6.09
CA THR A 109 -20.79 -21.22 5.15
C THR A 109 -20.39 -19.89 4.53
N GLU A 110 -21.34 -18.98 4.25
CA GLU A 110 -21.01 -17.62 3.82
C GLU A 110 -20.33 -16.80 4.93
N ALA A 111 -20.83 -16.88 6.16
CA ALA A 111 -20.19 -16.24 7.32
C ALA A 111 -18.75 -16.74 7.50
N ALA A 112 -18.50 -18.05 7.32
CA ALA A 112 -17.17 -18.61 7.37
C ALA A 112 -16.24 -18.06 6.27
N ARG A 113 -16.75 -17.84 5.04
CA ARG A 113 -15.98 -17.22 3.95
C ARG A 113 -15.64 -15.75 4.22
N VAL A 114 -16.50 -15.03 4.93
CA VAL A 114 -16.27 -13.64 5.33
C VAL A 114 -15.29 -13.57 6.51
N ALA A 115 -15.44 -14.44 7.51
CA ALA A 115 -14.63 -14.49 8.72
C ALA A 115 -13.47 -15.49 8.62
N ASN A 116 -12.85 -15.57 7.45
CA ASN A 116 -11.95 -16.66 7.10
C ASN A 116 -10.65 -16.65 7.93
N GLY A 117 -10.22 -15.48 8.40
CA GLY A 117 -9.13 -15.35 9.37
C GLY A 117 -9.37 -16.13 10.67
N ALA A 118 -10.61 -16.37 11.09
CA ALA A 118 -10.91 -17.16 12.29
C ALA A 118 -10.44 -18.62 12.20
N PHE A 119 -10.30 -19.15 10.98
CA PHE A 119 -9.98 -20.55 10.71
C PHE A 119 -8.48 -20.82 10.57
N ILE A 120 -7.67 -19.77 10.35
CA ILE A 120 -6.21 -19.88 10.27
C ILE A 120 -5.67 -20.41 11.61
N GLY A 121 -5.05 -21.59 11.57
CA GLY A 121 -4.52 -22.27 12.75
C GLY A 121 -5.58 -22.93 13.66
N ASN A 122 -6.86 -22.90 13.30
CA ASN A 122 -7.95 -23.48 14.10
C ASN A 122 -8.52 -24.75 13.46
N ALA A 123 -7.90 -25.89 13.74
CA ALA A 123 -8.30 -27.19 13.20
C ALA A 123 -9.77 -27.54 13.48
N LYS A 124 -10.26 -27.25 14.69
CA LYS A 124 -11.65 -27.55 15.09
C LYS A 124 -12.67 -26.78 14.25
N LEU A 125 -12.45 -25.48 14.01
CA LEU A 125 -13.33 -24.69 13.14
C LEU A 125 -13.27 -25.19 11.70
N ARG A 126 -12.08 -25.57 11.21
CA ARG A 126 -11.91 -26.15 9.87
C ARG A 126 -12.65 -27.47 9.70
N ASP A 127 -12.57 -28.38 10.67
CA ASP A 127 -13.33 -29.65 10.65
C ASP A 127 -14.84 -29.41 10.67
N THR A 128 -15.28 -28.39 11.42
CA THR A 128 -16.68 -27.97 11.48
C THR A 128 -17.17 -27.44 10.14
N LEU A 129 -16.36 -26.60 9.47
CA LEU A 129 -16.66 -26.08 8.13
C LEU A 129 -16.68 -27.18 7.07
N LEU A 130 -15.74 -28.13 7.12
CA LEU A 130 -15.73 -29.30 6.24
C LEU A 130 -17.06 -30.05 6.35
N ARG A 131 -17.50 -30.36 7.57
CA ARG A 131 -18.80 -31.03 7.81
C ARG A 131 -19.97 -30.20 7.25
N ALA A 132 -19.98 -28.89 7.50
CA ALA A 132 -21.02 -27.99 7.01
C ALA A 132 -21.12 -28.03 5.48
N LEU A 133 -20.00 -27.98 4.76
CA LEU A 133 -19.95 -28.02 3.29
C LEU A 133 -20.42 -29.37 2.73
N VAL A 134 -20.02 -30.50 3.33
CA VAL A 134 -20.51 -31.83 2.90
C VAL A 134 -22.02 -31.90 3.06
N VAL A 135 -22.55 -31.54 4.23
CA VAL A 135 -23.99 -31.64 4.52
C VAL A 135 -24.80 -30.66 3.67
N LEU A 136 -24.28 -29.45 3.44
CA LEU A 136 -24.91 -28.47 2.54
C LEU A 136 -25.02 -29.01 1.13
N GLY A 137 -23.93 -29.54 0.56
CA GLY A 137 -23.92 -30.13 -0.78
C GLY A 137 -24.90 -31.30 -0.91
N LEU A 138 -24.96 -32.17 0.09
CA LEU A 138 -25.93 -33.29 0.11
C LEU A 138 -27.37 -32.82 0.22
N SER A 139 -27.64 -31.79 1.03
CA SER A 139 -29.00 -31.26 1.19
C SER A 139 -29.48 -30.64 -0.12
N GLN A 140 -28.64 -29.86 -0.81
CA GLN A 140 -28.95 -29.30 -2.13
C GLN A 140 -29.24 -30.39 -3.18
N GLN A 141 -28.44 -31.46 -3.20
CA GLN A 141 -28.66 -32.60 -4.09
C GLN A 141 -30.03 -33.25 -3.86
N ARG A 142 -30.45 -33.40 -2.59
CA ARG A 142 -31.76 -33.98 -2.23
C ARG A 142 -32.95 -33.10 -2.56
N LEU A 143 -32.75 -31.79 -2.60
CA LEU A 143 -33.74 -30.81 -3.05
C LEU A 143 -33.83 -30.71 -4.58
N GLY A 144 -33.02 -31.47 -5.31
CA GLY A 144 -33.02 -31.45 -6.77
C GLY A 144 -32.25 -30.26 -7.36
N ASP A 145 -31.34 -29.65 -6.60
CA ASP A 145 -30.41 -28.62 -7.08
C ASP A 145 -28.97 -29.18 -7.19
N PRO A 146 -28.67 -29.95 -8.26
CA PRO A 146 -27.34 -30.53 -8.44
C PRO A 146 -26.28 -29.44 -8.71
N ALA A 147 -26.66 -28.27 -9.23
CA ALA A 147 -25.73 -27.18 -9.49
C ALA A 147 -25.20 -26.59 -8.17
N ALA A 148 -26.10 -26.26 -7.24
CA ALA A 148 -25.72 -25.79 -5.91
C ALA A 148 -24.95 -26.86 -5.12
N ALA A 149 -25.31 -28.14 -5.28
CA ALA A 149 -24.58 -29.24 -4.69
C ALA A 149 -23.12 -29.30 -5.20
N THR A 150 -22.93 -29.23 -6.53
CA THR A 150 -21.60 -29.16 -7.16
C THR A 150 -20.83 -27.93 -6.68
N THR A 151 -21.45 -26.75 -6.55
CA THR A 151 -20.79 -25.56 -6.02
C THR A 151 -20.26 -25.77 -4.60
N ALA A 152 -21.06 -26.38 -3.71
CA ALA A 152 -20.64 -26.66 -2.33
C ALA A 152 -19.48 -27.67 -2.27
N PHE A 153 -19.52 -28.73 -3.09
CA PHE A 153 -18.43 -29.71 -3.17
C PHE A 153 -17.17 -29.15 -3.84
N ALA A 154 -17.31 -28.26 -4.82
CA ALA A 154 -16.18 -27.57 -5.44
C ALA A 154 -15.46 -26.68 -4.42
N GLU A 155 -16.21 -25.97 -3.57
CA GLU A 155 -15.65 -25.22 -2.46
C GLU A 155 -14.91 -26.13 -1.48
N LEU A 156 -15.52 -27.25 -1.10
CA LEU A 156 -14.87 -28.23 -0.22
C LEU A 156 -13.55 -28.73 -0.79
N ILE A 157 -13.49 -29.04 -2.08
CA ILE A 157 -12.27 -29.54 -2.75
C ILE A 157 -11.18 -28.46 -2.79
N ARG A 158 -11.53 -27.18 -2.99
CA ARG A 158 -10.56 -26.08 -2.96
C ARG A 158 -10.01 -25.84 -1.56
N THR A 159 -10.89 -25.73 -0.56
CA THR A 159 -10.52 -25.46 0.84
C THR A 159 -9.86 -26.65 1.54
N PHE A 160 -10.20 -27.88 1.14
CA PHE A 160 -9.70 -29.12 1.72
C PHE A 160 -9.28 -30.12 0.62
N PRO A 161 -8.21 -29.85 -0.13
CA PRO A 161 -7.82 -30.68 -1.27
C PRO A 161 -7.36 -32.08 -0.88
N ASP A 162 -6.96 -32.27 0.38
CA ASP A 162 -6.57 -33.57 0.95
C ASP A 162 -7.75 -34.29 1.64
N ALA A 163 -8.94 -33.68 1.69
CA ALA A 163 -10.09 -34.30 2.31
C ALA A 163 -10.59 -35.49 1.51
N THR A 164 -11.18 -36.43 2.25
CA THR A 164 -11.93 -37.55 1.69
C THR A 164 -13.32 -37.57 2.30
N VAL A 165 -14.33 -37.80 1.48
CA VAL A 165 -15.72 -37.97 1.94
C VAL A 165 -15.96 -39.46 2.12
N ALA A 166 -15.73 -39.95 3.35
CA ALA A 166 -15.81 -41.37 3.66
C ALA A 166 -17.26 -41.89 3.52
N ARG A 167 -17.42 -42.99 2.75
CA ARG A 167 -18.71 -43.67 2.55
C ARG A 167 -19.35 -44.11 3.87
N SER A 168 -18.54 -44.51 4.86
CA SER A 168 -19.01 -44.93 6.18
C SER A 168 -19.60 -43.80 7.01
N THR A 169 -19.20 -42.55 6.76
CA THR A 169 -19.67 -41.38 7.52
C THR A 169 -20.83 -40.67 6.83
N TYR A 170 -20.74 -40.48 5.51
CA TYR A 170 -21.70 -39.66 4.76
C TYR A 170 -22.54 -40.45 3.74
N GLY A 171 -22.30 -41.76 3.62
CA GLY A 171 -22.99 -42.62 2.66
C GLY A 171 -22.33 -42.69 1.27
N PRO A 172 -22.74 -43.65 0.43
CA PRO A 172 -22.16 -43.86 -0.90
C PRO A 172 -22.41 -42.69 -1.86
N GLU A 173 -23.57 -42.06 -1.77
CA GLU A 173 -23.97 -40.92 -2.61
C GLU A 173 -23.05 -39.71 -2.39
N ALA A 174 -22.74 -39.37 -1.14
CA ALA A 174 -21.83 -38.27 -0.80
C ALA A 174 -20.43 -38.48 -1.40
N ALA A 175 -19.91 -39.70 -1.23
CA ALA A 175 -18.62 -40.06 -1.79
C ALA A 175 -18.63 -40.00 -3.32
N GLN A 176 -19.71 -40.48 -3.96
CA GLN A 176 -19.85 -40.44 -5.42
C GLN A 176 -19.89 -39.00 -5.95
N LEU A 177 -20.69 -38.12 -5.32
CA LEU A 177 -20.82 -36.73 -5.73
C LEU A 177 -19.51 -35.95 -5.54
N PHE A 178 -18.81 -36.17 -4.42
CA PHE A 178 -17.48 -35.60 -4.18
C PHE A 178 -16.47 -36.06 -5.25
N GLU A 179 -16.39 -37.37 -5.51
CA GLU A 179 -15.48 -37.93 -6.49
C GLU A 179 -15.78 -37.46 -7.92
N GLN A 180 -17.06 -37.36 -8.28
CA GLN A 180 -17.48 -36.82 -9.57
C GLN A 180 -17.07 -35.36 -9.71
N THR A 181 -17.38 -34.53 -8.72
CA THR A 181 -17.02 -33.10 -8.72
C THR A 181 -15.50 -32.92 -8.82
N ARG A 182 -14.74 -33.71 -8.06
CA ARG A 182 -13.27 -33.71 -8.11
C ARG A 182 -12.73 -34.08 -9.48
N LYS A 183 -13.29 -35.10 -10.14
CA LYS A 183 -12.89 -35.48 -11.50
C LYS A 183 -13.21 -34.39 -12.52
N THR A 184 -14.38 -33.77 -12.43
CA THR A 184 -14.77 -32.65 -13.30
C THR A 184 -13.77 -31.50 -13.16
N LEU A 185 -13.50 -31.03 -11.95
CA LEU A 185 -12.55 -29.94 -11.70
C LEU A 185 -11.11 -30.30 -12.10
N ALA A 186 -10.71 -31.56 -11.93
CA ALA A 186 -9.38 -32.03 -12.32
C ALA A 186 -9.20 -32.17 -13.85
N SER A 187 -10.31 -32.26 -14.60
CA SER A 187 -10.27 -32.29 -16.07
C SER A 187 -10.08 -30.91 -16.70
N GLU A 188 -10.36 -29.85 -15.94
CA GLU A 188 -10.11 -28.48 -16.37
C GLU A 188 -8.62 -28.15 -16.29
N ALA A 189 -8.14 -27.30 -17.22
CA ALA A 189 -6.78 -26.81 -17.16
C ALA A 189 -6.57 -26.05 -15.83
N ARG A 190 -5.46 -26.32 -15.15
CA ARG A 190 -5.13 -25.58 -13.92
C ARG A 190 -4.67 -24.17 -14.26
N GLY A 191 -5.05 -23.21 -13.43
CA GLY A 191 -4.44 -21.88 -13.45
C GLY A 191 -3.19 -21.84 -12.56
N ARG A 192 -2.31 -20.91 -12.84
CA ARG A 192 -1.08 -20.63 -12.11
C ARG A 192 -1.26 -19.34 -11.30
N LEU A 193 -1.02 -19.40 -10.00
CA LEU A 193 -1.04 -18.26 -9.10
C LEU A 193 0.36 -18.05 -8.50
N LEU A 194 1.00 -16.93 -8.84
CA LEU A 194 2.23 -16.44 -8.23
C LEU A 194 1.90 -15.43 -7.13
N ILE A 195 2.22 -15.76 -5.89
CA ILE A 195 2.07 -14.88 -4.72
C ILE A 195 3.45 -14.32 -4.39
N LYS A 196 3.60 -13.01 -4.49
CA LYS A 196 4.82 -12.26 -4.18
C LYS A 196 4.70 -11.58 -2.82
N LEU A 197 5.71 -11.77 -2.00
CA LEU A 197 5.84 -11.17 -0.68
C LEU A 197 7.17 -10.42 -0.58
N ALA A 198 7.21 -9.34 0.20
CA ALA A 198 8.45 -8.62 0.47
C ALA A 198 9.35 -9.33 1.49
N ASP A 199 8.77 -10.12 2.40
CA ASP A 199 9.48 -10.80 3.48
C ASP A 199 9.30 -12.33 3.35
N GLU A 200 10.42 -13.05 3.27
CA GLU A 200 10.48 -14.50 3.10
C GLU A 200 10.04 -15.31 4.35
N GLN A 201 9.90 -14.66 5.50
CA GLN A 201 9.35 -15.28 6.73
C GLN A 201 7.82 -15.20 6.79
N THR A 202 7.19 -14.46 5.87
CA THR A 202 5.72 -14.31 5.84
C THR A 202 5.06 -15.64 5.46
N GLU A 203 4.15 -16.13 6.30
CA GLU A 203 3.34 -17.33 6.05
C GLU A 203 2.20 -17.01 5.08
N VAL A 204 2.05 -17.79 4.01
CA VAL A 204 0.97 -17.68 3.01
C VAL A 204 -0.07 -18.75 3.27
N TYR A 205 -1.32 -18.32 3.34
CA TYR A 205 -2.48 -19.18 3.46
C TYR A 205 -3.35 -19.07 2.22
N ILE A 206 -3.76 -20.20 1.67
CA ILE A 206 -4.77 -20.31 0.61
C ILE A 206 -5.94 -21.09 1.19
N ASP A 207 -7.13 -20.47 1.18
CA ASP A 207 -8.33 -21.01 1.81
C ASP A 207 -8.04 -21.53 3.23
N GLU A 208 -7.44 -20.64 4.04
CA GLU A 208 -7.17 -20.84 5.47
C GLU A 208 -6.13 -21.96 5.76
N ARG A 209 -5.55 -22.60 4.73
CA ARG A 209 -4.49 -23.60 4.82
C ARG A 209 -3.13 -22.97 4.60
N LEU A 210 -2.17 -23.27 5.48
CA LEU A 210 -0.78 -22.88 5.29
C LEU A 210 -0.19 -23.57 4.07
N GLU A 211 0.28 -22.80 3.10
CA GLU A 211 0.93 -23.32 1.89
C GLU A 211 2.46 -23.31 1.99
N ARG A 212 3.03 -22.17 2.37
CA ARG A 212 4.48 -21.95 2.45
C ARG A 212 4.79 -20.66 3.21
N ARG A 213 6.05 -20.50 3.63
CA ARG A 213 6.65 -19.19 3.95
C ARG A 213 7.32 -18.59 2.72
N GLY A 214 7.22 -17.27 2.60
CA GLY A 214 7.78 -16.47 1.51
C GLY A 214 6.98 -16.58 0.21
N SER A 215 7.54 -16.02 -0.86
CA SER A 215 6.89 -16.02 -2.17
C SER A 215 6.65 -17.44 -2.68
N THR A 216 5.53 -17.69 -3.36
CA THR A 216 5.17 -19.05 -3.82
C THR A 216 4.41 -19.06 -5.14
N VAL A 217 4.53 -20.16 -5.89
CA VAL A 217 3.77 -20.42 -7.12
C VAL A 217 2.94 -21.67 -6.89
N LYS A 218 1.65 -21.61 -7.19
CA LYS A 218 0.72 -22.74 -7.07
C LYS A 218 -0.05 -22.95 -8.37
N GLN A 219 -0.24 -24.23 -8.71
CA GLN A 219 -1.19 -24.62 -9.75
C GLN A 219 -2.49 -25.01 -9.08
N LEU A 220 -3.51 -24.20 -9.31
CA LEU A 220 -4.81 -24.29 -8.66
C LEU A 220 -5.86 -24.75 -9.67
N ILE A 221 -6.85 -25.49 -9.18
CA ILE A 221 -8.05 -25.78 -9.98
C ILE A 221 -8.85 -24.47 -10.15
N PRO A 222 -9.68 -24.36 -11.20
CA PRO A 222 -10.49 -23.16 -11.38
C PRO A 222 -11.44 -22.88 -10.21
N GLY A 223 -11.60 -21.59 -9.87
CA GLY A 223 -12.49 -21.13 -8.81
C GLY A 223 -11.98 -19.89 -8.07
N ASP A 224 -12.75 -19.48 -7.07
CA ASP A 224 -12.41 -18.36 -6.20
C ASP A 224 -11.60 -18.84 -4.99
N TYR A 225 -10.51 -18.13 -4.71
CA TYR A 225 -9.58 -18.40 -3.63
C TYR A 225 -9.47 -17.20 -2.70
N ARG A 226 -9.30 -17.49 -1.41
CA ARG A 226 -9.00 -16.51 -0.36
C ARG A 226 -7.54 -16.64 0.02
N ILE A 227 -6.78 -15.56 -0.20
CA ILE A 227 -5.35 -15.52 0.08
C ILE A 227 -5.11 -14.59 1.27
N ASN A 228 -4.41 -15.10 2.28
CA ASN A 228 -3.96 -14.35 3.43
C ASN A 228 -2.44 -14.52 3.60
N ALA A 229 -1.81 -13.50 4.15
CA ALA A 229 -0.42 -13.51 4.54
C ALA A 229 -0.30 -13.18 6.04
N GLN A 230 0.69 -13.75 6.72
CA GLN A 230 0.92 -13.48 8.14
C GLN A 230 2.41 -13.33 8.42
N LEU A 231 2.81 -12.18 8.97
CA LEU A 231 4.16 -11.90 9.42
C LEU A 231 4.15 -11.82 10.96
N GLY A 232 4.57 -12.91 11.61
CA GLY A 232 4.47 -13.04 13.07
C GLY A 232 3.01 -12.96 13.54
N ALA A 233 2.67 -11.92 14.32
CA ALA A 233 1.30 -11.66 14.78
C ALA A 233 0.50 -10.76 13.84
N GLN A 234 1.14 -10.12 12.85
CA GLN A 234 0.47 -9.24 11.90
C GLN A 234 -0.14 -10.08 10.79
N ARG A 235 -1.47 -10.13 10.77
CA ARG A 235 -2.23 -10.78 9.71
C ARG A 235 -2.63 -9.76 8.65
N SER A 236 -2.44 -10.12 7.40
CA SER A 236 -2.91 -9.35 6.27
C SER A 236 -4.44 -9.39 6.15
N ARG A 237 -4.95 -8.56 5.25
CA ARG A 237 -6.34 -8.63 4.79
C ARG A 237 -6.51 -9.83 3.87
N THR A 238 -7.75 -10.21 3.58
CA THR A 238 -8.08 -11.31 2.66
C THR A 238 -8.15 -10.78 1.24
N HIS A 239 -7.25 -11.27 0.39
CA HIS A 239 -7.25 -11.02 -1.05
C HIS A 239 -8.08 -12.10 -1.74
N ARG A 240 -9.04 -11.70 -2.58
CA ARG A 240 -9.85 -12.64 -3.36
C ARG A 240 -9.27 -12.76 -4.76
N VAL A 241 -9.03 -13.99 -5.20
CA VAL A 241 -8.49 -14.27 -6.52
C VAL A 241 -9.37 -15.29 -7.21
N THR A 242 -9.91 -14.93 -8.36
CA THR A 242 -10.59 -15.88 -9.26
C THR A 242 -9.56 -16.47 -10.21
N VAL A 243 -9.30 -17.76 -10.10
CA VAL A 243 -8.43 -18.52 -10.99
C VAL A 243 -9.28 -19.15 -12.08
N ARG A 244 -9.04 -18.81 -13.35
CA ARG A 244 -9.69 -19.47 -14.50
C ARG A 244 -8.78 -20.52 -15.12
N PRO A 245 -9.31 -21.44 -15.96
CA PRO A 245 -8.49 -22.46 -16.58
C PRO A 245 -7.36 -21.87 -17.43
N GLY A 246 -6.12 -22.24 -17.12
CA GLY A 246 -4.91 -21.81 -17.86
C GLY A 246 -4.40 -20.40 -17.55
N ASP A 247 -5.03 -19.65 -16.63
CA ASP A 247 -4.57 -18.31 -16.25
C ASP A 247 -3.15 -18.32 -15.64
N ASP A 248 -2.40 -17.21 -15.77
CA ASP A 248 -1.20 -16.92 -14.97
C ASP A 248 -1.41 -15.60 -14.21
N ILE A 249 -1.75 -15.70 -12.93
CA ILE A 249 -2.11 -14.58 -12.06
C ILE A 249 -0.94 -14.27 -11.14
N THR A 250 -0.58 -13.00 -11.02
CA THR A 250 0.37 -12.53 -10.00
C THR A 250 -0.36 -11.70 -8.96
N LEU A 251 -0.29 -12.11 -7.70
CA LEU A 251 -0.76 -11.36 -6.54
C LEU A 251 0.45 -10.88 -5.73
N THR A 252 0.49 -9.59 -5.38
CA THR A 252 1.53 -9.05 -4.49
C THR A 252 0.86 -8.63 -3.19
N ILE A 253 1.35 -9.15 -2.07
CA ILE A 253 0.81 -8.84 -0.73
C ILE A 253 1.93 -8.21 0.10
N ASP A 254 1.65 -7.03 0.65
CA ASP A 254 2.42 -6.44 1.73
C ASP A 254 1.60 -6.59 3.02
N PRO A 255 1.93 -7.56 3.90
CA PRO A 255 1.16 -7.83 5.11
C PRO A 255 1.19 -6.65 6.10
N VAL A 256 2.23 -5.82 6.07
CA VAL A 256 2.36 -4.65 6.96
C VAL A 256 1.44 -3.52 6.49
N PHE A 257 1.42 -3.26 5.18
CA PHE A 257 0.46 -2.32 4.58
C PHE A 257 -0.97 -2.75 4.86
N ASP A 258 -1.29 -4.02 4.58
CA ASP A 258 -2.63 -4.57 4.80
C ASP A 258 -3.08 -4.46 6.26
N ALA A 259 -2.18 -4.74 7.21
CA ALA A 259 -2.46 -4.64 8.63
C ALA A 259 -2.73 -3.20 9.09
N ALA A 260 -2.13 -2.21 8.43
CA ALA A 260 -2.40 -0.79 8.70
C ALA A 260 -3.73 -0.32 8.12
N VAL A 261 -4.24 -0.95 7.05
CA VAL A 261 -5.46 -0.51 6.36
C VAL A 261 -6.73 -0.77 7.16
N HIS A 262 -7.52 0.28 7.35
CA HIS A 262 -8.83 0.27 7.97
C HIS A 262 -9.92 0.66 6.95
N THR A 263 -11.02 -0.09 6.94
CA THR A 263 -12.15 0.09 6.00
C THR A 263 -13.53 0.04 6.67
N THR A 264 -13.60 -0.35 7.94
CA THR A 264 -14.88 -0.54 8.65
C THR A 264 -15.22 0.68 9.51
N GLY A 265 -16.22 1.46 9.14
CA GLY A 265 -16.64 2.66 9.89
C GLY A 265 -15.82 3.93 9.61
N TRP A 266 -14.58 3.78 9.14
CA TRP A 266 -13.79 4.83 8.49
C TRP A 266 -12.72 4.21 7.57
N SER A 267 -12.23 4.99 6.62
CA SER A 267 -11.29 4.54 5.57
C SER A 267 -9.93 5.18 5.77
N GLY A 268 -8.86 4.39 5.92
CA GLY A 268 -7.51 4.93 6.07
C GLY A 268 -6.53 4.02 6.82
N PHE A 269 -5.65 4.58 7.65
CA PHE A 269 -4.58 3.83 8.31
C PHE A 269 -4.56 3.93 9.84
N ALA A 270 -4.32 2.81 10.51
CA ALA A 270 -3.99 2.74 11.93
C ALA A 270 -2.58 2.16 12.09
N PHE A 271 -1.62 3.04 12.39
CA PHE A 271 -0.22 2.67 12.61
C PHE A 271 0.03 2.26 14.06
N GLN A 272 1.00 1.37 14.30
CA GLN A 272 1.32 0.95 15.67
C GLN A 272 2.07 2.04 16.44
N THR A 273 2.92 2.81 15.74
CA THR A 273 3.74 3.86 16.35
C THR A 273 3.75 5.13 15.51
N ALA A 274 4.07 6.26 16.16
CA ALA A 274 4.20 7.55 15.46
C ALA A 274 5.37 7.54 14.47
N ALA A 275 6.48 6.88 14.82
CA ALA A 275 7.64 6.74 13.94
C ALA A 275 7.32 5.92 12.67
N GLU A 276 6.50 4.89 12.80
CA GLU A 276 6.01 4.12 11.67
C GLU A 276 5.13 4.97 10.76
N ARG A 277 4.15 5.69 11.34
CA ARG A 277 3.29 6.63 10.60
C ARG A 277 4.10 7.66 9.83
N GLU A 278 5.03 8.35 10.50
CA GLU A 278 5.89 9.37 9.86
C GLU A 278 6.68 8.81 8.66
N ARG A 279 7.17 7.56 8.77
CA ARG A 279 7.95 6.91 7.71
C ARG A 279 7.10 6.41 6.54
N LEU A 280 5.87 5.94 6.81
CA LEU A 280 5.10 5.14 5.85
C LEU A 280 3.82 5.83 5.33
N GLU A 281 3.26 6.81 6.04
CA GLU A 281 1.94 7.40 5.75
C GLU A 281 1.80 7.82 4.29
N SER A 282 2.75 8.59 3.76
CA SER A 282 2.65 9.09 2.39
C SER A 282 2.81 7.99 1.33
N ALA A 283 3.71 7.02 1.55
CA ALA A 283 3.87 5.88 0.66
C ALA A 283 2.61 4.99 0.65
N TYR A 284 2.04 4.73 1.82
CA TYR A 284 0.83 3.93 1.98
C TYR A 284 -0.39 4.65 1.41
N ALA A 285 -0.54 5.95 1.62
CA ALA A 285 -1.61 6.75 1.03
C ALA A 285 -1.58 6.65 -0.51
N ALA A 286 -0.39 6.79 -1.11
CA ALA A 286 -0.21 6.63 -2.55
C ALA A 286 -0.54 5.21 -3.05
N MET A 287 -0.10 4.18 -2.31
CA MET A 287 -0.44 2.78 -2.62
C MET A 287 -1.95 2.54 -2.55
N PHE A 288 -2.61 3.01 -1.49
CA PHE A 288 -4.05 2.89 -1.32
C PHE A 288 -4.80 3.56 -2.46
N ALA A 289 -4.45 4.81 -2.78
CA ALA A 289 -5.07 5.55 -3.88
C ALA A 289 -4.91 4.83 -5.22
N LYS A 290 -3.69 4.39 -5.55
CA LYS A 290 -3.41 3.63 -6.78
C LYS A 290 -4.23 2.34 -6.87
N ALA A 291 -4.40 1.65 -5.75
CA ALA A 291 -5.11 0.37 -5.71
C ALA A 291 -6.63 0.52 -6.03
N ILE A 292 -7.17 1.73 -5.90
CA ILE A 292 -8.57 2.04 -6.23
C ILE A 292 -8.72 3.07 -7.35
N ASP A 293 -7.70 3.24 -8.19
CA ASP A 293 -7.65 4.22 -9.31
C ASP A 293 -7.91 5.68 -8.88
N GLY A 294 -7.53 6.06 -7.66
CA GLY A 294 -7.53 7.45 -7.22
C GLY A 294 -6.42 8.24 -7.91
N THR A 295 -6.66 9.51 -8.24
CA THR A 295 -5.65 10.37 -8.90
C THR A 295 -4.78 11.15 -7.92
N ALA A 296 -5.29 11.36 -6.71
CA ALA A 296 -4.62 12.02 -5.59
C ALA A 296 -5.28 11.57 -4.28
N VAL A 297 -4.58 11.75 -3.17
CA VAL A 297 -5.12 11.41 -1.85
C VAL A 297 -4.86 12.53 -0.85
N VAL A 298 -5.93 12.93 -0.16
CA VAL A 298 -5.85 13.79 1.02
C VAL A 298 -5.85 12.88 2.24
N VAL A 299 -4.80 12.98 3.06
CA VAL A 299 -4.71 12.28 4.34
C VAL A 299 -5.08 13.25 5.44
N ILE A 300 -6.05 12.88 6.28
CA ILE A 300 -6.52 13.71 7.40
C ILE A 300 -6.26 12.98 8.71
N SER A 301 -5.92 13.73 9.74
CA SER A 301 -5.80 13.20 11.10
C SER A 301 -6.21 14.24 12.13
N VAL A 302 -6.44 13.78 13.36
CA VAL A 302 -6.59 14.65 14.53
C VAL A 302 -5.41 14.36 15.45
N ASP A 303 -4.52 15.33 15.60
CA ASP A 303 -3.23 15.17 16.28
C ASP A 303 -2.91 16.39 17.17
N SER A 304 -1.81 16.34 17.92
CA SER A 304 -1.31 17.46 18.71
C SER A 304 -0.20 18.20 17.96
N VAL A 305 -0.49 19.42 17.53
CA VAL A 305 0.49 20.34 16.93
C VAL A 305 0.85 21.39 17.97
N ARG A 306 2.12 21.44 18.39
CA ARG A 306 2.60 22.35 19.46
C ARG A 306 1.75 22.27 20.73
N SER A 307 1.47 21.06 21.19
CA SER A 307 0.62 20.77 22.36
C SER A 307 -0.84 21.22 22.26
N THR A 308 -1.28 21.66 21.08
CA THR A 308 -2.68 22.02 20.81
C THR A 308 -3.28 20.97 19.88
N ARG A 309 -4.50 20.55 20.19
CA ARG A 309 -5.22 19.61 19.35
C ARG A 309 -5.59 20.27 18.02
N ALA A 310 -5.29 19.62 16.91
CA ALA A 310 -5.50 20.17 15.58
C ALA A 310 -5.94 19.09 14.59
N ILE A 311 -6.70 19.51 13.58
CA ILE A 311 -6.87 18.72 12.35
C ILE A 311 -5.60 18.94 11.52
N VAL A 312 -4.92 17.88 11.16
CA VAL A 312 -3.78 17.92 10.23
C VAL A 312 -4.20 17.27 8.92
N GLY A 313 -4.03 18.00 7.82
CA GLY A 313 -4.29 17.50 6.48
C GLY A 313 -3.05 17.58 5.62
N SER A 314 -2.81 16.56 4.81
CA SER A 314 -1.78 16.56 3.78
C SER A 314 -2.32 16.09 2.44
N LEU A 315 -1.84 16.69 1.35
CA LEU A 315 -2.11 16.24 -0.01
C LEU A 315 -0.89 15.45 -0.52
N VAL A 316 -1.10 14.17 -0.82
CA VAL A 316 -0.07 13.24 -1.26
C VAL A 316 -0.33 12.81 -2.70
N LEU A 317 0.72 12.89 -3.53
CA LEU A 317 0.69 12.42 -4.91
C LEU A 317 0.86 10.89 -4.98
N LEU A 318 0.50 10.28 -6.11
CA LEU A 318 0.61 8.82 -6.33
C LEU A 318 2.05 8.27 -6.32
N ASN A 319 3.07 9.13 -6.30
CA ASN A 319 4.46 8.73 -6.09
C ASN A 319 4.87 8.79 -4.60
N GLY A 320 3.94 9.03 -3.69
CA GLY A 320 4.19 9.16 -2.25
C GLY A 320 4.75 10.52 -1.83
N LYS A 321 4.92 11.47 -2.75
CA LYS A 321 5.39 12.81 -2.41
C LYS A 321 4.25 13.63 -1.79
N GLU A 322 4.46 14.08 -0.57
CA GLU A 322 3.63 15.11 0.05
C GLU A 322 3.91 16.45 -0.66
N ILE A 323 2.85 17.12 -1.12
CA ILE A 323 2.97 18.41 -1.82
C ILE A 323 2.45 19.58 -1.00
N ARG A 324 1.60 19.30 0.00
CA ARG A 324 0.98 20.30 0.86
C ARG A 324 0.66 19.70 2.20
N ARG A 325 0.86 20.48 3.26
CA ARG A 325 0.48 20.15 4.62
C ARG A 325 0.05 21.38 5.37
N ALA A 326 -1.05 21.27 6.09
CA ALA A 326 -1.55 22.34 6.93
C ALA A 326 -2.25 21.77 8.15
N SER A 327 -2.30 22.58 9.20
CA SER A 327 -3.03 22.25 10.42
C SER A 327 -4.02 23.35 10.80
N LEU A 328 -5.08 22.93 11.47
CA LEU A 328 -6.16 23.77 11.97
C LEU A 328 -6.43 23.41 13.43
N ALA A 329 -6.05 24.31 14.34
CA ALA A 329 -6.33 24.15 15.77
C ALA A 329 -7.84 23.97 16.03
N LEU A 330 -8.17 23.01 16.91
CA LEU A 330 -9.54 22.69 17.30
C LEU A 330 -10.04 23.50 18.50
N ASP A 331 -9.13 24.16 19.22
CA ASP A 331 -9.43 24.96 20.41
C ASP A 331 -8.95 26.42 20.21
N PRO A 332 -9.87 27.41 20.14
CA PRO A 332 -11.33 27.27 20.15
C PRO A 332 -11.87 26.57 18.89
N PRO A 333 -13.14 26.09 18.91
CA PRO A 333 -13.76 25.44 17.74
C PRO A 333 -13.57 26.28 16.46
N PRO A 334 -13.07 25.68 15.36
CA PRO A 334 -12.75 26.44 14.16
C PRO A 334 -14.02 26.97 13.49
N SER A 335 -13.96 28.20 12.98
CA SER A 335 -15.04 28.76 12.15
C SER A 335 -15.15 28.00 10.82
N SER A 336 -16.34 28.06 10.20
CA SER A 336 -16.59 27.47 8.87
C SER A 336 -15.61 27.99 7.82
N GLU A 337 -15.27 29.28 7.87
CA GLU A 337 -14.30 29.92 6.96
C GLU A 337 -12.90 29.29 7.07
N ARG A 338 -12.43 28.95 8.28
CA ARG A 338 -11.12 28.31 8.48
C ARG A 338 -11.11 26.86 8.01
N VAL A 339 -12.23 26.15 8.16
CA VAL A 339 -12.39 24.79 7.62
C VAL A 339 -12.38 24.82 6.09
N GLU A 340 -13.14 25.74 5.49
CA GLU A 340 -13.16 25.94 4.04
C GLU A 340 -11.77 26.31 3.51
N ALA A 341 -11.04 27.19 4.20
CA ALA A 341 -9.67 27.56 3.88
C ALA A 341 -8.72 26.34 3.84
N LEU A 342 -8.81 25.45 4.84
CA LEU A 342 -8.05 24.21 4.87
C LEU A 342 -8.43 23.29 3.70
N ALA A 343 -9.73 23.11 3.44
CA ALA A 343 -10.22 22.28 2.33
C ALA A 343 -9.73 22.78 0.97
N LYS A 344 -9.82 24.09 0.71
CA LYS A 344 -9.30 24.74 -0.50
C LYS A 344 -7.79 24.51 -0.66
N PHE A 345 -7.04 24.69 0.42
CA PHE A 345 -5.59 24.46 0.39
C PHE A 345 -5.24 23.01 0.05
N LEU A 346 -5.93 22.04 0.65
CA LEU A 346 -5.76 20.61 0.39
C LEU A 346 -6.27 20.21 -1.01
N ALA A 347 -7.23 20.93 -1.59
CA ALA A 347 -7.68 20.76 -2.97
C ALA A 347 -6.71 21.38 -4.01
N GLY A 348 -5.60 21.99 -3.56
CA GLY A 348 -4.60 22.58 -4.44
C GLY A 348 -4.83 24.06 -4.78
N GLU A 349 -5.87 24.69 -4.21
CA GLU A 349 -6.14 26.12 -4.41
C GLU A 349 -5.11 27.00 -3.66
N LYS A 350 -5.16 28.31 -3.87
CA LYS A 350 -4.23 29.25 -3.21
C LYS A 350 -4.49 29.31 -1.70
N VAL A 351 -3.42 29.47 -0.92
CA VAL A 351 -3.48 29.64 0.53
C VAL A 351 -4.34 30.86 0.87
N THR A 352 -5.27 30.66 1.79
CA THR A 352 -6.08 31.71 2.41
C THR A 352 -5.65 31.88 3.87
N ALA A 353 -5.87 33.04 4.47
CA ALA A 353 -5.45 33.33 5.84
C ALA A 353 -6.16 32.41 6.86
N GLY A 354 -5.51 32.11 7.99
CA GLY A 354 -6.15 31.41 9.12
C GLY A 354 -5.83 29.91 9.27
N ILE A 355 -4.95 29.36 8.41
CA ILE A 355 -4.39 28.01 8.52
C ILE A 355 -2.88 28.07 8.75
N ASP A 356 -2.34 27.15 9.55
CA ASP A 356 -0.91 27.02 9.75
C ASP A 356 -0.35 26.10 8.67
N VAL A 357 0.26 26.71 7.64
CA VAL A 357 0.88 25.97 6.53
C VAL A 357 2.27 25.47 6.96
N GLU A 358 2.48 24.17 6.87
CA GLU A 358 3.77 23.54 7.07
C GLU A 358 4.42 23.39 5.68
N LEU A 359 5.37 24.28 5.36
CA LEU A 359 6.17 24.18 4.15
C LEU A 359 7.40 23.35 4.47
N ASP A 360 7.60 22.25 3.72
CA ASP A 360 8.78 21.38 3.84
C ASP A 360 10.08 22.19 3.93
N GLY A 361 10.65 22.24 5.14
CA GLY A 361 12.00 22.74 5.40
C GLY A 361 12.20 24.26 5.50
N ALA A 362 11.16 25.09 5.35
CA ALA A 362 11.25 26.54 5.50
C ALA A 362 10.53 27.02 6.77
N ILE A 363 11.17 27.93 7.51
CA ILE A 363 10.66 28.58 8.72
C ILE A 363 9.20 29.01 8.49
N PRO A 364 8.26 28.73 9.41
CA PRO A 364 6.86 29.05 9.23
C PRO A 364 6.69 30.54 8.91
N VAL A 365 6.16 30.84 7.72
CA VAL A 365 5.68 32.18 7.39
C VAL A 365 4.33 32.32 8.07
N LEU A 366 4.34 32.90 9.28
CA LEU A 366 3.11 33.39 9.89
C LEU A 366 2.51 34.41 8.93
N THR A 367 1.40 34.05 8.28
CA THR A 367 0.58 35.00 7.52
C THR A 367 -0.20 35.85 8.51
N GLY A 368 0.53 36.67 9.27
CA GLY A 368 0.01 37.62 10.24
C GLY A 368 -0.60 38.82 9.54
N GLY A 369 -1.84 38.68 9.09
CA GLY A 369 -2.69 39.82 8.76
C GLY A 369 -3.31 40.40 10.04
N ASN A 370 -2.58 41.25 10.77
CA ASN A 370 -3.23 42.22 11.65
C ASN A 370 -2.34 43.45 11.89
N SER A 371 -2.61 44.51 11.14
CA SER A 371 -2.17 45.88 11.39
C SER A 371 -2.96 46.45 12.58
N GLY A 372 -2.48 46.20 13.79
CA GLY A 372 -2.94 46.82 15.02
C GLY A 372 -1.78 47.54 15.70
N THR A 373 -1.73 48.87 15.53
CA THR A 373 -0.75 49.78 16.12
C THR A 373 -0.95 49.85 17.64
N GLY A 374 -0.28 48.95 18.37
CA GLY A 374 -0.21 48.97 19.83
C GLY A 374 1.22 49.16 20.28
N THR A 375 1.61 50.40 20.60
CA THR A 375 2.87 50.73 21.28
C THR A 375 2.85 50.19 22.71
N GLY A 376 3.47 49.03 22.90
CA GLY A 376 3.78 48.46 24.21
C GLY A 376 5.29 48.29 24.38
N THR A 377 5.93 49.26 25.03
CA THR A 377 7.32 49.16 25.50
C THR A 377 7.40 48.17 26.66
N GLY A 378 7.87 46.96 26.38
CA GLY A 378 8.21 45.94 27.36
C GLY A 378 9.61 45.42 27.10
N THR A 379 10.62 45.99 27.77
CA THR A 379 12.00 45.48 27.82
C THR A 379 12.06 44.25 28.72
N GLY A 380 11.90 43.07 28.13
CA GLY A 380 12.22 41.78 28.74
C GLY A 380 13.26 41.07 27.89
N THR A 381 14.49 40.99 28.39
CA THR A 381 15.59 40.25 27.76
C THR A 381 15.21 38.78 27.63
N PRO A 382 15.11 38.20 26.42
CA PRO A 382 14.79 36.80 26.27
C PRO A 382 16.01 35.95 26.63
N ALA A 383 15.82 35.00 27.55
CA ALA A 383 16.80 33.97 27.85
C ALA A 383 17.10 33.12 26.60
N PRO A 384 18.35 32.69 26.38
CA PRO A 384 18.70 31.83 25.26
C PRO A 384 17.98 30.49 25.41
N ARG A 385 17.04 30.23 24.51
CA ARG A 385 16.41 28.91 24.36
C ARG A 385 17.38 28.04 23.58
N ASP A 386 17.89 27.00 24.23
CA ASP A 386 18.49 25.86 23.56
C ASP A 386 17.42 25.19 22.69
N THR A 387 17.37 25.57 21.41
CA THR A 387 16.69 24.78 20.40
C THR A 387 17.60 23.61 20.08
N ASP A 388 17.33 22.48 20.72
CA ASP A 388 17.85 21.18 20.33
C ASP A 388 17.29 20.84 18.93
N THR A 389 17.91 21.40 17.90
CA THR A 389 17.60 21.11 16.51
C THR A 389 18.05 19.69 16.24
N LYS A 390 17.09 18.76 16.25
CA LYS A 390 17.30 17.40 15.76
C LYS A 390 18.09 17.43 14.44
N PRO A 391 19.12 16.58 14.29
CA PRO A 391 19.98 16.60 13.12
C PRO A 391 19.12 16.38 11.87
N ARG A 392 19.07 17.41 11.02
CA ARG A 392 18.55 17.32 9.66
C ARG A 392 19.14 16.08 9.00
N TRP A 393 18.37 15.41 8.15
CA TRP A 393 18.73 14.19 7.43
C TRP A 393 19.99 14.41 6.56
N ILE A 394 21.18 14.27 7.16
CA ILE A 394 22.50 14.59 6.59
C ILE A 394 22.87 13.64 5.42
N GLY A 395 22.15 12.52 5.27
CA GLY A 395 22.51 11.42 4.39
C GLY A 395 22.34 11.63 2.88
N TRP A 396 21.52 12.58 2.42
CA TRP A 396 21.21 12.69 0.97
C TRP A 396 22.44 12.87 0.06
N PRO A 397 23.39 13.79 0.33
CA PRO A 397 24.59 13.90 -0.49
C PRO A 397 25.51 12.68 -0.41
N ILE A 398 25.47 11.93 0.68
CA ILE A 398 26.22 10.68 0.82
C ILE A 398 25.60 9.62 -0.09
N ILE A 399 24.27 9.50 -0.07
CA ILE A 399 23.54 8.53 -0.90
C ILE A 399 23.74 8.84 -2.39
N THR A 400 23.54 10.10 -2.82
CA THR A 400 23.74 10.47 -4.23
C THR A 400 25.20 10.36 -4.66
N GLY A 401 26.14 10.63 -3.75
CA GLY A 401 27.58 10.45 -4.01
C GLY A 401 27.98 8.97 -4.19
N VAL A 402 27.46 8.08 -3.34
CA VAL A 402 27.71 6.63 -3.45
C VAL A 402 27.11 6.06 -4.74
N VAL A 403 25.88 6.46 -5.09
CA VAL A 403 25.24 6.04 -6.35
C VAL A 403 26.02 6.55 -7.56
N ALA A 404 26.49 7.80 -7.53
CA ALA A 404 27.31 8.36 -8.60
C ALA A 404 28.61 7.57 -8.80
N ALA A 405 29.35 7.29 -7.71
CA ALA A 405 30.59 6.53 -7.75
C ALA A 405 30.36 5.09 -8.25
N GLY A 406 29.30 4.43 -7.78
CA GLY A 406 28.93 3.08 -8.22
C GLY A 406 28.60 3.02 -9.71
N ALA A 407 27.76 3.94 -10.21
CA ALA A 407 27.37 3.99 -11.62
C ALA A 407 28.56 4.27 -12.55
N ILE A 408 29.46 5.19 -12.16
CA ILE A 408 30.70 5.47 -12.92
C ILE A 408 31.61 4.24 -12.91
N GLY A 409 31.79 3.59 -11.76
CA GLY A 409 32.62 2.39 -11.64
C GLY A 409 32.09 1.23 -12.49
N THR A 410 30.79 0.96 -12.43
CA THR A 410 30.14 -0.07 -13.27
C THR A 410 30.25 0.27 -14.75
N GLY A 411 30.04 1.53 -15.14
CA GLY A 411 30.18 1.97 -16.52
C GLY A 411 31.60 1.80 -17.06
N ALA A 412 32.62 2.17 -16.27
CA ALA A 412 34.02 1.98 -16.62
C ALA A 412 34.39 0.49 -16.74
N TYR A 413 33.87 -0.35 -15.86
CA TYR A 413 34.06 -1.81 -15.93
C TYR A 413 33.41 -2.41 -17.19
N LEU A 414 32.19 -1.99 -17.53
CA LEU A 414 31.50 -2.45 -18.73
C LEU A 414 32.26 -2.04 -20.01
N LEU A 415 32.77 -0.81 -20.06
CA LEU A 415 33.58 -0.32 -21.18
C LEU A 415 34.94 -1.03 -21.29
N SER A 416 35.57 -1.42 -20.18
CA SER A 416 36.85 -2.16 -20.24
C SER A 416 36.68 -3.60 -20.72
N LYS A 417 35.47 -4.15 -20.62
CA LYS A 417 35.11 -5.46 -21.18
C LYS A 417 34.57 -5.39 -22.60
N ASP A 418 34.24 -4.22 -23.12
CA ASP A 418 33.75 -4.05 -24.49
C ASP A 418 34.79 -4.53 -25.51
N GLY A 419 34.37 -5.38 -26.45
CA GLY A 419 35.28 -5.98 -27.44
C GLY A 419 36.20 -7.07 -26.91
N THR A 420 36.06 -7.49 -25.64
CA THR A 420 36.71 -8.70 -25.13
C THR A 420 35.84 -9.93 -25.35
N CYS A 421 36.49 -11.09 -25.43
CA CYS A 421 35.81 -12.37 -25.64
C CYS A 421 35.13 -12.87 -24.37
N LYS A 422 33.91 -13.39 -24.51
CA LYS A 422 33.15 -13.91 -23.37
C LYS A 422 33.79 -15.13 -22.73
N ASP A 423 34.54 -15.91 -23.50
CA ASP A 423 35.27 -17.09 -23.04
C ASP A 423 36.65 -16.78 -22.43
N GLY A 424 37.06 -15.50 -22.43
CA GLY A 424 38.35 -15.06 -21.91
C GLY A 424 39.55 -15.33 -22.83
N SER A 425 39.33 -15.72 -24.08
CA SER A 425 40.41 -15.88 -25.06
C SER A 425 40.85 -14.54 -25.66
N ASP A 426 42.15 -14.39 -25.92
CA ASP A 426 42.73 -13.21 -26.58
C ASP A 426 42.85 -13.39 -28.11
N ASP A 427 42.32 -14.48 -28.67
CA ASP A 427 42.42 -14.82 -30.10
C ASP A 427 41.16 -14.37 -30.87
N PRO A 428 41.21 -13.26 -31.63
CA PRO A 428 40.06 -12.69 -32.32
C PRO A 428 39.49 -13.62 -33.40
N LEU A 429 40.21 -14.66 -33.82
CA LEU A 429 39.74 -15.63 -34.81
C LEU A 429 38.95 -16.80 -34.21
N ARG A 430 38.98 -16.97 -32.87
CA ARG A 430 38.32 -18.08 -32.16
C ARG A 430 37.15 -17.64 -31.29
N CYS A 431 36.78 -16.37 -31.37
CA CYS A 431 35.85 -15.73 -30.46
C CYS A 431 34.52 -15.40 -31.15
N PRO A 432 33.53 -16.31 -31.11
CA PRO A 432 32.25 -16.10 -31.78
C PRO A 432 31.36 -15.04 -31.09
N ASP A 433 31.62 -14.74 -29.81
CA ASP A 433 30.82 -13.81 -29.01
C ASP A 433 31.69 -12.79 -28.28
N LEU A 434 31.58 -11.53 -28.70
CA LEU A 434 32.17 -10.38 -28.02
C LEU A 434 31.17 -9.78 -27.02
N TYR A 435 31.69 -9.18 -25.96
CA TYR A 435 30.90 -8.28 -25.13
C TYR A 435 30.60 -6.98 -25.88
N GLU A 436 29.32 -6.68 -26.08
CA GLU A 436 28.84 -5.44 -26.70
C GLU A 436 28.28 -4.51 -25.60
N ASN A 437 29.20 -4.04 -24.75
CA ASN A 437 28.88 -3.30 -23.53
C ASN A 437 28.98 -1.79 -23.70
N LYS A 438 29.33 -1.29 -24.89
CA LYS A 438 29.47 0.14 -25.19
C LYS A 438 28.22 0.95 -24.86
N PRO A 439 27.00 0.60 -25.34
CA PRO A 439 25.79 1.37 -25.03
C PRO A 439 25.43 1.40 -23.53
N PRO A 440 25.38 0.27 -22.79
CA PRO A 440 25.08 0.32 -21.36
C PRO A 440 26.22 0.94 -20.53
N GLY A 441 27.48 0.79 -20.95
CA GLY A 441 28.64 1.40 -20.29
C GLY A 441 28.57 2.93 -20.32
N TRP A 442 28.34 3.53 -21.50
CA TRP A 442 28.15 4.98 -21.62
C TRP A 442 26.89 5.47 -20.89
N GLY A 443 25.80 4.68 -20.91
CA GLY A 443 24.59 4.99 -20.16
C GLY A 443 24.83 5.08 -18.64
N ALA A 444 25.60 4.14 -18.09
CA ALA A 444 25.95 4.12 -16.66
C ALA A 444 26.86 5.30 -16.27
N ILE A 445 27.87 5.63 -17.08
CA ILE A 445 28.75 6.80 -16.84
C ILE A 445 27.94 8.11 -16.89
N ALA A 446 27.09 8.28 -17.91
CA ALA A 446 26.26 9.47 -18.05
C ALA A 446 25.30 9.62 -16.85
N GLY A 447 24.66 8.54 -16.42
CA GLY A 447 23.83 8.53 -15.21
C GLY A 447 24.62 8.90 -13.95
N GLY A 448 25.80 8.33 -13.77
CA GLY A 448 26.68 8.66 -12.65
C GLY A 448 27.14 10.13 -12.62
N ALA A 449 27.44 10.72 -13.79
CA ALA A 449 27.79 12.13 -13.92
C ALA A 449 26.65 13.07 -13.50
N VAL A 450 25.40 12.73 -13.84
CA VAL A 450 24.21 13.48 -13.39
C VAL A 450 24.08 13.44 -11.86
N PHE A 451 24.23 12.27 -11.23
CA PHE A 451 24.17 12.15 -9.77
C PHE A 451 25.35 12.86 -9.07
N ALA A 452 26.53 12.87 -9.67
CA ALA A 452 27.66 13.67 -9.19
C ALA A 452 27.33 15.17 -9.23
N GLY A 453 26.74 15.66 -10.32
CA GLY A 453 26.27 17.04 -10.45
C GLY A 453 25.22 17.41 -9.39
N ILE A 454 24.24 16.53 -9.14
CA ILE A 454 23.24 16.71 -8.07
C ILE A 454 23.91 16.76 -6.69
N THR A 455 24.89 15.89 -6.44
CA THR A 455 25.64 15.87 -5.17
C THR A 455 26.37 17.18 -4.95
N VAL A 456 27.11 17.67 -5.96
CA VAL A 456 27.80 18.96 -5.90
C VAL A 456 26.80 20.10 -5.68
N TYR A 457 25.68 20.12 -6.42
CA TYR A 457 24.63 21.11 -6.23
C TYR A 457 24.12 21.13 -4.79
N LEU A 458 23.76 19.98 -4.22
CA LEU A 458 23.29 19.87 -2.84
C LEU A 458 24.34 20.28 -1.81
N ILE A 459 25.63 20.07 -2.08
CA ILE A 459 26.71 20.54 -1.19
C ILE A 459 26.87 22.06 -1.27
N VAL A 460 26.78 22.64 -2.47
CA VAL A 460 27.00 24.09 -2.71
C VAL A 460 25.79 24.92 -2.27
N THR A 461 24.57 24.45 -2.48
CA THR A 461 23.35 25.17 -2.10
C THR A 461 22.95 24.97 -0.65
N ARG A 462 23.70 24.18 0.12
CA ARG A 462 23.52 24.11 1.57
C ARG A 462 23.89 25.46 2.17
N PRO A 463 22.97 26.13 2.89
CA PRO A 463 23.31 27.32 3.65
C PRO A 463 24.25 26.90 4.79
N SER A 464 25.56 27.00 4.55
CA SER A 464 26.58 26.72 5.54
C SER A 464 26.83 27.96 6.40
N PRO A 465 26.80 27.88 7.73
CA PRO A 465 27.34 28.93 8.58
C PRO A 465 28.86 29.00 8.39
N ALA A 466 29.29 29.91 7.51
CA ALA A 466 30.63 30.49 7.42
C ALA A 466 31.83 29.57 7.75
N LYS A 467 31.97 28.42 7.07
CA LYS A 467 33.30 27.80 6.88
C LYS A 467 33.52 27.49 5.40
N LYS A 468 34.65 27.99 4.89
CA LYS A 468 35.10 27.88 3.48
C LYS A 468 35.52 26.44 3.19
N THR A 469 34.57 25.59 2.81
CA THR A 469 34.85 24.32 2.14
C THR A 469 34.66 24.53 0.64
N GLN A 470 35.69 24.26 -0.16
CA GLN A 470 35.64 24.39 -1.62
C GLN A 470 35.73 23.00 -2.25
N ALA A 471 34.81 22.69 -3.16
CA ALA A 471 34.92 21.53 -4.02
C ALA A 471 35.50 21.96 -5.37
N PHE A 472 36.37 21.14 -5.95
CA PHE A 472 36.90 21.37 -7.29
C PHE A 472 36.89 20.08 -8.12
N VAL A 473 36.80 20.24 -9.43
CA VAL A 473 37.03 19.19 -10.43
C VAL A 473 38.08 19.72 -11.39
N ALA A 474 39.18 18.99 -11.53
CA ALA A 474 40.28 19.35 -12.41
C ALA A 474 40.52 18.25 -13.45
N PRO A 475 40.68 18.58 -14.73
CA PRO A 475 41.08 17.62 -15.75
C PRO A 475 42.51 17.14 -15.51
N ALA A 476 42.76 15.84 -15.73
CA ALA A 476 44.06 15.18 -15.69
C ALA A 476 44.28 14.44 -17.02
N GLY A 477 45.52 14.10 -17.35
CA GLY A 477 45.90 13.50 -18.65
C GLY A 477 45.07 12.26 -19.03
N ASP A 478 44.61 11.49 -18.04
CA ASP A 478 43.86 10.25 -18.23
C ASP A 478 42.46 10.29 -17.59
N GLY A 479 41.91 11.48 -17.25
CA GLY A 479 40.58 11.59 -16.64
C GLY A 479 40.29 12.92 -15.94
N ALA A 480 39.49 12.88 -14.87
CA ALA A 480 39.20 14.03 -14.02
C ALA A 480 39.36 13.66 -12.55
N ILE A 481 39.92 14.57 -11.76
CA ILE A 481 40.05 14.43 -10.31
C ILE A 481 39.05 15.36 -9.64
N ALA A 482 38.20 14.82 -8.77
CA ALA A 482 37.32 15.61 -7.91
C ALA A 482 37.86 15.60 -6.48
N GLY A 483 37.88 16.76 -5.83
CA GLY A 483 38.39 16.91 -4.47
C GLY A 483 37.59 17.93 -3.68
N VAL A 484 37.64 17.79 -2.35
CA VAL A 484 37.07 18.75 -1.40
C VAL A 484 38.21 19.27 -0.53
N SER A 485 38.44 20.59 -0.55
CA SER A 485 39.42 21.25 0.31
C SER A 485 38.72 22.02 1.43
N GLY A 486 39.21 21.85 2.65
CA GLY A 486 38.72 22.52 3.86
C GLY A 486 39.69 22.29 5.02
N ARG A 487 39.73 23.21 5.99
CA ARG A 487 40.44 22.98 7.25
C ARG A 487 39.59 22.07 8.14
N TRP A 488 40.13 20.90 8.45
CA TRP A 488 39.58 19.97 9.45
C TRP A 488 39.86 20.48 10.86
#